data_AF-A0A193C9R2-F1
#
_entry.id   AF-A0A193C9R2-F1
#
_cell.length_a   1.000
_cell.length_b   1.000
_cell.length_c   1.000
_cell.angle_alpha   90.00
_cell.angle_beta   90.00
_cell.angle_gamma   90.00
#
_symmetry.space_group_name_H-M   'P 1'
#
loop_
_entity.id
_entity.type
_entity.pdbx_description
1 polymer ?
#
loop_
_entity_poly.entity_id
_entity_poly.type
_entity_poly.pdbx_seq_one_letter_code
_entity_poly.pdbx_strand_id
1 'polypeptide(L)'
;MPPVRPAPMQQPRHQPPRHRLRWVASPPPGAWPQRRKPVAERYSGPPSYPVPPRWGFPNLVWRRPTAVPGTASGEVTAGERLRVITRSLLPVLWTFAALALVASAAEIWRYVLLVRSRDSALSTSVVSVSDGFVVTAGLLTTILSLLPAGLTVWWLLVARHAAADAADEVPPRRQWQVLVFVLVPVVNLILVLPIVAELEHAVLRRTRETRPKPSRLVLAWWGAWVLNWLLLVLVIVWRFRDGVQALADGVILVALTDLAAAGLAVMTALLVKRMSGLLSPVSEKRLRLLRVLKVDGAPDPERRERPASSVR
;
A
#
# COMPACT_ATOMS: atom_id res chain seq x y z
N MET A 1 -76.34 12.28 -80.58
CA MET A 1 -76.15 11.00 -79.85
C MET A 1 -75.82 9.93 -80.89
N PRO A 2 -74.80 9.05 -80.74
CA PRO A 2 -73.88 8.84 -79.63
C PRO A 2 -72.42 9.24 -79.97
N PRO A 3 -71.54 9.34 -78.96
CA PRO A 3 -70.18 9.88 -79.10
C PRO A 3 -69.20 8.88 -79.73
N VAL A 4 -68.44 9.35 -80.71
CA VAL A 4 -67.24 8.64 -81.21
C VAL A 4 -66.15 8.82 -80.17
N ARG A 5 -65.82 7.73 -79.46
CA ARG A 5 -64.81 7.69 -78.40
C ARG A 5 -63.43 8.00 -78.99
N PRO A 6 -62.66 8.95 -78.42
CA PRO A 6 -61.26 9.08 -78.77
C PRO A 6 -60.50 7.84 -78.28
N ALA A 7 -59.57 7.36 -79.12
CA ALA A 7 -58.73 6.20 -78.84
C ALA A 7 -57.96 6.37 -77.52
N PRO A 8 -57.79 5.30 -76.72
CA PRO A 8 -57.00 5.39 -75.50
C PRO A 8 -55.55 5.73 -75.86
N MET A 9 -55.04 6.85 -75.35
CA MET A 9 -53.60 7.13 -75.32
C MET A 9 -52.91 5.98 -74.58
N GLN A 10 -52.06 5.24 -75.30
CA GLN A 10 -51.17 4.28 -74.66
C GLN A 10 -50.20 5.06 -73.78
N GLN A 11 -50.36 4.95 -72.46
CA GLN A 11 -49.35 5.38 -71.51
C GLN A 11 -48.05 4.61 -71.82
N PRO A 12 -46.87 5.28 -71.86
CA PRO A 12 -45.61 4.57 -72.00
C PRO A 12 -45.49 3.58 -70.83
N ARG A 13 -45.42 2.28 -71.15
CA ARG A 13 -45.13 1.25 -70.14
C ARG A 13 -43.76 1.57 -69.55
N HIS A 14 -43.73 2.03 -68.30
CA HIS A 14 -42.50 2.06 -67.52
C HIS A 14 -41.99 0.63 -67.37
N GLN A 15 -41.01 0.28 -68.20
CA GLN A 15 -40.25 -0.94 -68.07
C GLN A 15 -39.31 -0.74 -66.86
N PRO A 16 -39.42 -1.52 -65.78
CA PRO A 16 -38.42 -1.46 -64.72
C PRO A 16 -37.06 -1.84 -65.31
N PRO A 17 -35.95 -1.21 -64.89
CA PRO A 17 -34.64 -1.53 -65.42
C PRO A 17 -34.35 -3.01 -65.21
N ARG A 18 -34.23 -3.74 -66.32
CA ARG A 18 -33.79 -5.14 -66.36
C ARG A 18 -32.37 -5.21 -65.81
N HIS A 19 -32.24 -5.37 -64.49
CA HIS A 19 -30.96 -5.69 -63.88
C HIS A 19 -30.50 -7.02 -64.46
N ARG A 20 -29.38 -7.00 -65.19
CA ARG A 20 -28.73 -8.21 -65.70
C ARG A 20 -28.19 -8.98 -64.50
N LEU A 21 -29.03 -9.81 -63.89
CA LEU A 21 -28.62 -10.78 -62.87
C LEU A 21 -27.73 -11.82 -63.56
N ARG A 22 -26.42 -11.66 -63.40
CA ARG A 22 -25.43 -12.64 -63.83
C ARG A 22 -25.32 -13.70 -62.73
N TRP A 23 -25.99 -14.84 -62.93
CA TRP A 23 -25.75 -16.01 -62.10
C TRP A 23 -24.31 -16.49 -62.31
N VAL A 24 -23.55 -16.58 -61.21
CA VAL A 24 -22.20 -17.15 -61.19
C VAL A 24 -22.26 -18.37 -60.29
N ALA A 25 -22.09 -19.55 -60.88
CA ALA A 25 -21.91 -20.77 -60.11
C ALA A 25 -20.55 -20.69 -59.40
N SER A 26 -20.57 -20.56 -58.08
CA SER A 26 -19.37 -20.67 -57.26
C SER A 26 -19.18 -22.15 -56.91
N PRO A 27 -17.99 -22.73 -57.12
CA PRO A 27 -17.74 -24.12 -56.74
C PRO A 27 -17.96 -24.34 -55.23
N PRO A 28 -18.51 -25.49 -54.80
CA PRO A 28 -18.68 -25.79 -53.38
C PRO A 28 -17.33 -25.85 -52.66
N PRO A 29 -17.28 -25.54 -51.34
CA PRO A 29 -16.05 -25.61 -50.56
C PRO A 29 -15.42 -27.01 -50.67
N GLY A 30 -14.27 -27.13 -51.35
CA GLY A 30 -13.57 -28.40 -51.56
C GLY A 30 -13.37 -28.80 -53.04
N ALA A 31 -13.94 -28.08 -54.00
CA ALA A 31 -13.76 -28.35 -55.44
C ALA A 31 -12.39 -27.91 -56.01
N TRP A 32 -11.54 -27.29 -55.18
CA TRP A 32 -10.18 -26.94 -55.57
C TRP A 32 -9.31 -28.20 -55.55
N PRO A 33 -8.46 -28.44 -56.57
CA PRO A 33 -7.53 -29.56 -56.52
C PRO A 33 -6.65 -29.41 -55.27
N GLN A 34 -6.61 -30.47 -54.44
CA GLN A 34 -5.71 -30.51 -53.30
C GLN A 34 -4.28 -30.24 -53.77
N ARG A 35 -3.67 -29.18 -53.24
CA ARG A 35 -2.27 -28.85 -53.48
C ARG A 35 -1.44 -30.10 -53.17
N ARG A 36 -0.75 -30.64 -54.18
CA ARG A 36 0.12 -31.82 -54.01
C ARG A 36 1.01 -31.58 -52.80
N LYS A 37 0.98 -32.48 -51.82
CA LYS A 37 1.92 -32.44 -50.70
C LYS A 37 3.33 -32.51 -51.31
N PRO A 38 4.25 -31.60 -50.95
CA PRO A 38 5.63 -31.71 -51.40
C PRO A 38 6.16 -33.08 -50.99
N VAL A 39 6.79 -33.78 -51.92
CA VAL A 39 7.46 -35.06 -51.63
C VAL A 39 8.51 -34.76 -50.57
N ALA A 40 8.56 -35.56 -49.50
CA ALA A 40 9.58 -35.39 -48.47
C ALA A 40 10.97 -35.55 -49.11
N GLU A 41 11.74 -34.47 -49.19
CA GLU A 41 13.13 -34.52 -49.64
C GLU A 41 13.91 -35.46 -48.71
N ARG A 42 14.81 -36.28 -49.28
CA ARG A 42 15.70 -37.13 -48.49
C ARG A 42 16.58 -36.24 -47.63
N TYR A 43 16.59 -36.50 -46.32
CA TYR A 43 17.42 -35.78 -45.36
C TYR A 43 18.89 -35.87 -45.78
N SER A 44 19.46 -34.75 -46.22
CA SER A 44 20.83 -34.64 -46.72
C SER A 44 21.86 -34.41 -45.61
N GLY A 45 21.45 -34.55 -44.34
CA GLY A 45 22.25 -34.28 -43.16
C GLY A 45 21.84 -32.99 -42.45
N PRO A 46 22.44 -32.70 -41.28
CA PRO A 46 22.20 -31.46 -40.57
C PRO A 46 22.62 -30.26 -41.45
N PRO A 47 21.89 -29.12 -41.39
CA PRO A 47 22.27 -27.95 -42.16
C PRO A 47 23.72 -27.52 -41.84
N SER A 48 24.56 -27.41 -42.86
CA SER A 48 25.90 -26.85 -42.71
C SER A 48 25.78 -25.33 -42.65
N TYR A 49 26.10 -24.77 -41.49
CA TYR A 49 26.15 -23.32 -41.33
C TYR A 49 27.61 -22.88 -41.46
N PRO A 50 27.91 -21.87 -42.28
CA PRO A 50 29.27 -21.30 -42.36
C PRO A 50 29.69 -20.58 -41.07
N VAL A 51 28.75 -20.39 -40.14
CA VAL A 51 28.96 -19.76 -38.83
C VAL A 51 28.14 -20.51 -37.78
N PRO A 52 28.62 -20.60 -36.52
CA PRO A 52 27.88 -21.25 -35.45
C PRO A 52 26.47 -20.65 -35.30
N PRO A 53 25.39 -21.46 -35.29
CA PRO A 53 24.03 -20.96 -35.22
C PRO A 53 23.77 -20.28 -33.86
N ARG A 54 23.18 -19.08 -33.91
CA ARG A 54 22.87 -18.25 -32.71
C ARG A 54 21.53 -18.56 -32.06
N TRP A 55 20.88 -19.67 -32.42
CA TRP A 55 19.57 -20.08 -31.90
C TRP A 55 19.62 -20.90 -30.60
N GLY A 56 20.81 -21.12 -30.04
CA GLY A 56 20.93 -21.60 -28.66
C GLY A 56 20.45 -20.54 -27.68
N PHE A 57 19.99 -20.96 -26.50
CA PHE A 57 19.82 -20.04 -25.38
C PHE A 57 21.14 -19.27 -25.21
N PRO A 58 21.14 -17.94 -25.29
CA PRO A 58 22.34 -17.18 -24.98
C PRO A 58 22.81 -17.63 -23.59
N ASN A 59 24.12 -17.68 -23.35
CA ASN A 59 24.68 -18.05 -22.06
C ASN A 59 24.32 -16.94 -21.03
N LEU A 60 23.07 -16.94 -20.58
CA LEU A 60 22.45 -15.97 -19.68
C LEU A 60 22.81 -16.34 -18.25
N VAL A 61 24.09 -16.50 -17.96
CA VAL A 61 24.50 -16.96 -16.63
C VAL A 61 24.20 -15.88 -15.57
N TRP A 62 24.01 -14.62 -15.95
CA TRP A 62 23.66 -13.52 -15.02
C TRP A 62 22.90 -12.37 -15.71
N ARG A 63 21.67 -12.61 -16.18
CA ARG A 63 20.71 -11.50 -16.37
C ARG A 63 19.58 -11.63 -15.37
N ARG A 64 19.28 -10.53 -14.66
CA ARG A 64 18.03 -10.40 -13.90
C ARG A 64 16.89 -10.80 -14.84
N PRO A 65 15.97 -11.70 -14.44
CA PRO A 65 14.94 -12.19 -15.34
C PRO A 65 14.13 -11.00 -15.84
N THR A 66 14.33 -10.58 -17.08
CA THR A 66 13.48 -9.58 -17.73
C THR A 66 12.21 -10.29 -18.16
N ALA A 67 11.14 -10.08 -17.38
CA ALA A 67 9.75 -10.33 -17.72
C ALA A 67 9.43 -11.74 -18.23
N VAL A 68 9.43 -12.74 -17.33
CA VAL A 68 8.62 -13.93 -17.55
C VAL A 68 7.20 -13.62 -17.03
N PRO A 69 6.15 -13.71 -17.86
CA PRO A 69 4.78 -13.53 -17.40
C PRO A 69 4.48 -14.50 -16.25
N GLY A 70 4.19 -13.97 -15.06
CA GLY A 70 3.87 -14.76 -13.85
C GLY A 70 5.00 -14.94 -12.85
N THR A 71 6.23 -14.49 -13.11
CA THR A 71 7.28 -14.39 -12.08
C THR A 71 7.52 -12.92 -11.74
N ALA A 72 7.56 -12.59 -10.44
CA ALA A 72 7.84 -11.24 -9.95
C ALA A 72 9.29 -10.84 -10.33
N SER A 73 9.44 -10.30 -11.52
CA SER A 73 10.72 -9.96 -12.17
C SER A 73 11.01 -8.45 -12.14
N GLY A 74 10.15 -7.65 -11.50
CA GLY A 74 10.37 -6.22 -11.27
C GLY A 74 11.22 -5.96 -10.02
N GLU A 75 11.99 -4.87 -10.03
CA GLU A 75 12.54 -4.33 -8.78
C GLU A 75 11.40 -4.08 -7.79
N VAL A 76 11.55 -4.48 -6.53
CA VAL A 76 10.49 -4.32 -5.52
C VAL A 76 10.20 -2.83 -5.34
N THR A 77 9.10 -2.37 -5.95
CA THR A 77 8.65 -0.97 -5.90
C THR A 77 8.48 -0.52 -4.46
N ALA A 78 8.78 0.75 -4.16
CA ALA A 78 8.63 1.30 -2.81
C ALA A 78 7.20 1.10 -2.24
N GLY A 79 6.18 1.15 -3.10
CA GLY A 79 4.79 0.84 -2.73
C GLY A 79 4.54 -0.61 -2.27
N GLU A 80 5.25 -1.59 -2.83
CA GLU A 80 5.17 -3.00 -2.42
C GLU A 80 5.82 -3.18 -1.03
N ARG A 81 7.01 -2.59 -0.84
CA ARG A 81 7.70 -2.58 0.47
C ARG A 81 6.83 -1.94 1.55
N LEU A 82 6.21 -0.80 1.24
CA LEU A 82 5.31 -0.10 2.14
C LEU A 82 4.14 -0.99 2.58
N ARG A 83 3.57 -1.77 1.67
CA ARG A 83 2.46 -2.69 1.95
C ARG A 83 2.89 -3.81 2.91
N VAL A 84 4.05 -4.43 2.67
CA VAL A 84 4.60 -5.49 3.53
C VAL A 84 4.86 -4.94 4.93
N ILE A 85 5.54 -3.80 5.04
CA ILE A 85 5.86 -3.19 6.33
C ILE A 85 4.58 -2.78 7.07
N THR A 86 3.61 -2.17 6.38
CA THR A 86 2.33 -1.78 7.00
C THR A 86 1.57 -2.99 7.54
N ARG A 87 1.56 -4.10 6.78
CA ARG A 87 0.88 -5.34 7.19
C ARG A 87 1.51 -5.96 8.44
N SER A 88 2.82 -5.83 8.61
CA SER A 88 3.53 -6.31 9.81
C SER A 88 3.49 -5.32 10.97
N LEU A 89 3.55 -4.01 10.71
CA LEU A 89 3.61 -2.96 11.74
C LEU A 89 2.27 -2.79 12.48
N LEU A 90 1.15 -2.84 11.76
CA LEU A 90 -0.17 -2.67 12.39
C LEU A 90 -0.47 -3.68 13.52
N PRO A 91 -0.33 -5.01 13.33
CA PRO A 91 -0.55 -5.95 14.43
C PRO A 91 0.43 -5.73 15.58
N VAL A 92 1.70 -5.43 15.29
CA VAL A 92 2.70 -5.14 16.33
C VAL A 92 2.29 -3.93 17.18
N LEU A 93 1.81 -2.84 16.56
CA LEU A 93 1.32 -1.67 17.30
C LEU A 93 0.10 -1.99 18.15
N TRP A 94 -0.85 -2.78 17.64
CA TRP A 94 -2.04 -3.19 18.41
C TRP A 94 -1.69 -4.12 19.57
N THR A 95 -0.79 -5.08 19.36
CA THR A 95 -0.30 -5.96 20.42
C THR A 95 0.44 -5.16 21.50
N PHE A 96 1.29 -4.21 21.09
CA PHE A 96 1.97 -3.33 22.05
C PHE A 96 0.98 -2.43 22.81
N ALA A 97 -0.02 -1.87 22.13
CA ALA A 97 -1.06 -1.08 22.79
C ALA A 97 -1.82 -1.88 23.85
N ALA A 98 -2.18 -3.14 23.54
CA ALA A 98 -2.82 -4.04 24.48
C ALA A 98 -1.90 -4.35 25.66
N LEU A 99 -0.63 -4.64 25.41
CA LEU A 99 0.37 -4.90 26.45
C LEU A 99 0.55 -3.70 27.39
N ALA A 100 0.68 -2.49 26.85
CA ALA A 100 0.79 -1.26 27.62
C ALA A 100 -0.48 -0.98 28.44
N LEU A 101 -1.66 -1.29 27.90
CA LEU A 101 -2.91 -1.20 28.65
C LEU A 101 -2.95 -2.21 29.83
N VAL A 102 -2.46 -3.43 29.63
CA VAL A 102 -2.32 -4.42 30.72
C VAL A 102 -1.33 -3.95 31.78
N ALA A 103 -0.21 -3.35 31.40
CA ALA A 103 0.77 -2.79 32.34
C ALA A 103 0.13 -1.65 33.18
N SER A 104 -0.56 -0.72 32.52
CA SER A 104 -1.31 0.34 33.20
C SER A 104 -2.35 -0.22 34.17
N ALA A 105 -3.11 -1.24 33.77
CA ALA A 105 -4.08 -1.90 34.64
C ALA A 105 -3.42 -2.60 35.85
N ALA A 106 -2.24 -3.20 35.67
CA ALA A 106 -1.48 -3.81 36.76
C ALA A 106 -1.02 -2.76 37.80
N GLU A 107 -0.58 -1.59 37.34
CA GLU A 107 -0.19 -0.48 38.23
C GLU A 107 -1.39 0.17 38.93
N ILE A 108 -2.53 0.31 38.23
CA ILE A 108 -3.78 0.76 38.88
C ILE A 108 -4.20 -0.25 39.96
N TRP A 109 -4.11 -1.54 39.69
CA TRP A 109 -4.40 -2.56 40.69
C TRP A 109 -3.42 -2.47 41.88
N ARG A 110 -2.12 -2.29 41.64
CA ARG A 110 -1.13 -2.02 42.68
C ARG A 110 -1.52 -0.83 43.55
N TYR A 111 -1.93 0.27 42.92
CA TYR A 111 -2.36 1.46 43.64
C TYR A 111 -3.58 1.19 44.53
N VAL A 112 -4.59 0.45 44.01
CA VAL A 112 -5.76 0.03 44.80
C VAL A 112 -5.34 -0.82 46.02
N LEU A 113 -4.37 -1.71 45.86
CA LEU A 113 -3.83 -2.48 46.98
C LEU A 113 -3.15 -1.59 48.02
N LEU A 114 -2.35 -0.61 47.59
CA LEU A 114 -1.73 0.36 48.51
C LEU A 114 -2.79 1.13 49.30
N VAL A 115 -3.86 1.59 48.65
CA VAL A 115 -4.97 2.28 49.33
C VAL A 115 -5.64 1.36 50.35
N ARG A 116 -5.92 0.10 50.01
CA ARG A 116 -6.51 -0.87 50.96
C ARG A 116 -5.57 -1.23 52.10
N SER A 117 -4.27 -1.28 51.86
CA SER A 117 -3.28 -1.59 52.90
C SER A 117 -3.21 -0.54 54.00
N ARG A 118 -3.79 0.65 53.77
CA ARG A 118 -3.88 1.72 54.77
C ARG A 118 -4.69 1.30 55.99
N ASP A 119 -5.78 0.58 55.78
CA ASP A 119 -6.77 0.26 56.82
C ASP A 119 -6.86 -1.26 57.08
N SER A 120 -6.10 -2.09 56.37
CA SER A 120 -6.18 -3.56 56.48
C SER A 120 -4.86 -4.24 56.09
N ALA A 121 -4.48 -5.29 56.81
CA ALA A 121 -3.34 -6.11 56.42
C ALA A 121 -3.68 -6.91 55.15
N LEU A 122 -2.88 -6.73 54.08
CA LEU A 122 -3.00 -7.54 52.86
C LEU A 122 -2.33 -8.90 53.05
N SER A 123 -2.86 -9.92 52.39
CA SER A 123 -2.21 -11.23 52.35
C SER A 123 -0.95 -11.20 51.47
N THR A 124 0.10 -11.90 51.91
CA THR A 124 1.37 -11.98 51.18
C THR A 124 1.20 -12.48 49.75
N SER A 125 0.28 -13.42 49.52
CA SER A 125 0.00 -13.98 48.19
C SER A 125 -0.59 -12.94 47.22
N VAL A 126 -1.41 -12.00 47.69
CA VAL A 126 -1.98 -10.96 46.82
C VAL A 126 -0.90 -9.95 46.43
N VAL A 127 -0.04 -9.57 47.37
CA VAL A 127 1.07 -8.65 47.13
C VAL A 127 2.06 -9.27 46.13
N SER A 128 2.45 -10.53 46.33
CA SER A 128 3.40 -11.20 45.44
C SER A 128 2.89 -11.36 44.00
N VAL A 129 1.59 -11.62 43.82
CA VAL A 129 0.97 -11.65 42.49
C VAL A 129 1.01 -10.27 41.84
N SER A 130 0.69 -9.20 42.59
CA SER A 130 0.78 -7.83 42.08
C SER A 130 2.22 -7.44 41.72
N ASP A 131 3.22 -7.85 42.52
CA ASP A 131 4.64 -7.70 42.19
C ASP A 131 5.00 -8.40 40.89
N GLY A 132 4.58 -9.65 40.74
CA GLY A 132 4.79 -10.42 39.50
C GLY A 132 4.21 -9.71 38.27
N PHE A 133 2.97 -9.22 38.35
CA PHE A 133 2.34 -8.50 37.24
C PHE A 133 3.05 -7.20 36.89
N VAL A 134 3.31 -6.34 37.88
CA VAL A 134 3.97 -5.04 37.65
C VAL A 134 5.36 -5.22 37.05
N VAL A 135 6.19 -6.11 37.64
CA VAL A 135 7.55 -6.36 37.15
C VAL A 135 7.53 -6.96 35.75
N THR A 136 6.69 -7.97 35.51
CA THR A 136 6.65 -8.65 34.21
C THR A 136 6.09 -7.74 33.12
N ALA A 137 4.98 -7.05 33.38
CA ALA A 137 4.35 -6.17 32.39
C ALA A 137 5.22 -4.93 32.12
N GLY A 138 5.82 -4.32 33.14
CA GLY A 138 6.75 -3.20 32.99
C GLY A 138 8.01 -3.59 32.21
N LEU A 139 8.57 -4.78 32.45
CA LEU A 139 9.73 -5.26 31.72
C LEU A 139 9.38 -5.57 30.25
N LEU A 140 8.27 -6.27 30.02
CA LEU A 140 7.83 -6.61 28.67
C LEU A 140 7.48 -5.37 27.85
N THR A 141 6.74 -4.41 28.42
CA THR A 141 6.45 -3.13 27.74
C THR A 141 7.73 -2.39 27.38
N THR A 142 8.66 -2.28 28.32
CA THR A 142 9.94 -1.59 28.09
C THR A 142 10.72 -2.24 26.94
N ILE A 143 10.96 -3.56 27.00
CA ILE A 143 11.75 -4.27 25.98
C ILE A 143 11.03 -4.28 24.63
N LEU A 144 9.74 -4.63 24.63
CA LEU A 144 8.97 -4.80 23.40
C LEU A 144 8.59 -3.47 22.74
N SER A 145 8.74 -2.32 23.41
CA SER A 145 8.53 -0.99 22.82
C SER A 145 9.51 -0.68 21.68
N LEU A 146 10.70 -1.31 21.67
CA LEU A 146 11.72 -1.08 20.66
C LEU A 146 11.28 -1.57 19.27
N LEU A 147 10.52 -2.65 19.21
CA LEU A 147 10.05 -3.25 17.96
C LEU A 147 9.08 -2.34 17.18
N PRO A 148 7.93 -1.87 17.73
CA PRO A 148 7.06 -0.93 17.06
C PRO A 148 7.76 0.40 16.78
N ALA A 149 8.66 0.87 17.65
CA ALA A 149 9.44 2.08 17.39
C ALA A 149 10.31 1.92 16.12
N GLY A 150 11.15 0.89 16.07
CA GLY A 150 12.03 0.62 14.92
C GLY A 150 11.25 0.38 13.63
N LEU A 151 10.16 -0.41 13.68
CA LEU A 151 9.30 -0.64 12.52
C LEU A 151 8.58 0.64 12.07
N THR A 152 8.20 1.54 12.98
CA THR A 152 7.59 2.84 12.63
C THR A 152 8.60 3.76 11.95
N VAL A 153 9.86 3.79 12.42
CA VAL A 153 10.94 4.54 11.76
C VAL A 153 11.21 3.98 10.37
N TRP A 154 11.33 2.65 10.24
CA TRP A 154 11.49 2.00 8.94
C TRP A 154 10.32 2.34 8.01
N TRP A 155 9.09 2.19 8.51
CA TRP A 155 7.87 2.53 7.77
C TRP A 155 7.91 3.98 7.28
N LEU A 156 8.28 4.94 8.13
CA LEU A 156 8.37 6.36 7.79
C LEU A 156 9.35 6.59 6.64
N LEU A 157 10.53 5.97 6.68
CA LEU A 157 11.54 6.11 5.62
C LEU A 157 11.03 5.55 4.28
N VAL A 158 10.38 4.38 4.31
CA VAL A 158 9.80 3.75 3.12
C VAL A 158 8.60 4.53 2.60
N ALA A 159 7.73 5.03 3.47
CA ALA A 159 6.57 5.83 3.10
C ALA A 159 6.98 7.14 2.41
N ARG A 160 8.03 7.80 2.91
CA ARG A 160 8.60 9.01 2.27
C ARG A 160 9.12 8.73 0.86
N HIS A 161 9.76 7.58 0.64
CA HIS A 161 10.24 7.20 -0.70
C HIS A 161 9.07 6.84 -1.62
N ALA A 162 8.12 6.04 -1.13
CA ALA A 162 6.93 5.68 -1.90
C ALA A 162 6.09 6.90 -2.28
N ALA A 163 6.00 7.92 -1.41
CA ALA A 163 5.30 9.16 -1.71
C ALA A 163 6.02 10.01 -2.77
N ALA A 164 7.35 10.04 -2.72
CA ALA A 164 8.18 10.75 -3.69
C ALA A 164 8.12 10.08 -5.07
N ASP A 165 8.27 8.74 -5.12
CA ASP A 165 8.12 7.95 -6.34
C ASP A 165 6.73 8.10 -6.96
N ALA A 166 5.67 8.16 -6.13
CA ALA A 166 4.29 8.33 -6.61
C ALA A 166 3.99 9.73 -7.16
N ALA A 167 4.80 10.73 -6.80
CA ALA A 167 4.69 12.11 -7.26
C ALA A 167 5.72 12.44 -8.37
N ASP A 168 6.59 11.49 -8.74
CA ASP A 168 7.75 11.70 -9.63
C ASP A 168 8.66 12.85 -9.14
N GLU A 169 8.86 12.91 -7.82
CA GLU A 169 9.66 13.96 -7.16
C GLU A 169 10.80 13.36 -6.32
N VAL A 170 11.79 14.20 -6.01
CA VAL A 170 12.85 13.84 -5.05
C VAL A 170 12.39 14.20 -3.63
N PRO A 171 12.59 13.33 -2.62
CA PRO A 171 12.27 13.65 -1.24
C PRO A 171 12.91 14.97 -0.78
N PRO A 172 12.20 15.85 -0.04
CA PRO A 172 12.72 17.15 0.38
C PRO A 172 13.97 17.10 1.27
N ARG A 173 14.18 15.97 1.96
CA ARG A 173 15.27 15.75 2.93
C ARG A 173 15.95 14.42 2.65
N ARG A 174 17.27 14.39 2.86
CA ARG A 174 18.05 13.14 2.74
C ARG A 174 17.67 12.17 3.86
N GLN A 175 17.68 10.86 3.57
CA GLN A 175 17.28 9.82 4.54
C GLN A 175 18.07 9.89 5.87
N TRP A 176 19.39 10.10 5.80
CA TRP A 176 20.23 10.16 6.99
C TRP A 176 19.85 11.33 7.91
N GLN A 177 19.43 12.47 7.34
CA GLN A 177 19.00 13.63 8.13
C GLN A 177 17.73 13.29 8.90
N VAL A 178 16.77 12.64 8.24
CA VAL A 178 15.54 12.18 8.88
C VAL A 178 15.85 11.19 10.00
N LEU A 179 16.79 10.26 9.78
CA LEU A 179 17.19 9.31 10.80
C LEU A 179 17.82 10.00 12.02
N VAL A 180 18.74 10.95 11.81
CA VAL A 180 19.34 11.74 12.89
C VAL A 180 18.26 12.52 13.65
N PHE A 181 17.35 13.17 12.93
CA PHE A 181 16.28 13.95 13.54
C PHE A 181 15.34 13.09 14.38
N VAL A 182 15.05 11.86 13.95
CA VAL A 182 14.20 10.93 14.69
C VAL A 182 14.93 10.28 15.89
N LEU A 183 16.23 10.02 15.77
CA LEU A 183 16.98 9.33 16.82
C LEU A 183 17.49 10.25 17.94
N VAL A 184 17.71 11.54 17.65
CA VAL A 184 18.20 12.51 18.66
C VAL A 184 17.02 13.02 19.51
N PRO A 185 16.90 12.68 20.81
CA PRO A 185 15.67 12.85 21.60
C PRO A 185 15.02 14.24 21.59
N VAL A 186 15.80 15.30 21.85
CA VAL A 186 15.28 16.67 21.92
C VAL A 186 14.90 17.19 20.52
N VAL A 187 15.73 16.87 19.54
CA VAL A 187 15.52 17.24 18.14
C VAL A 187 14.30 16.52 17.56
N ASN A 188 14.11 15.26 17.95
CA ASN A 188 13.00 14.38 17.58
C ASN A 188 11.64 15.00 17.94
N LEU A 189 11.50 15.51 19.16
CA LEU A 189 10.27 16.15 19.63
C LEU A 189 9.82 17.31 18.72
N ILE A 190 10.79 18.09 18.20
CA ILE A 190 10.55 19.28 17.38
C ILE A 190 10.36 18.91 15.90
N LEU A 191 11.20 18.03 15.37
CA LEU A 191 11.30 17.77 13.93
C LEU A 191 10.36 16.68 13.42
N VAL A 192 9.84 15.82 14.29
CA VAL A 192 8.89 14.78 13.85
C VAL A 192 7.60 15.37 13.28
N LEU A 193 7.07 16.43 13.88
CA LEU A 193 5.85 17.08 13.39
C LEU A 193 5.98 17.57 11.93
N PRO A 194 6.98 18.39 11.56
CA PRO A 194 7.14 18.83 10.17
C PRO A 194 7.47 17.65 9.24
N ILE A 195 8.25 16.65 9.68
CA ILE A 195 8.54 15.46 8.86
C ILE A 195 7.26 14.69 8.49
N VAL A 196 6.36 14.47 9.44
CA VAL A 196 5.09 13.77 9.20
C VAL A 196 4.12 14.65 8.42
N ALA A 197 4.15 15.98 8.62
CA ALA A 197 3.35 16.92 7.82
C ALA A 197 3.83 17.00 6.36
N GLU A 198 5.13 16.96 6.11
CA GLU A 198 5.72 16.82 4.76
C GLU A 198 5.24 15.53 4.09
N LEU A 199 5.27 14.41 4.82
CA LEU A 199 4.74 13.13 4.33
C LEU A 199 3.24 13.25 4.01
N GLU A 200 2.43 13.78 4.93
CA GLU A 200 0.99 13.96 4.70
C GLU A 200 0.70 14.80 3.47
N HIS A 201 1.46 15.87 3.27
CA HIS A 201 1.33 16.75 2.11
C HIS A 201 1.61 16.02 0.79
N ALA A 202 2.69 15.23 0.75
CA ALA A 202 3.05 14.41 -0.40
C ALA A 202 2.01 13.31 -0.68
N VAL A 203 1.54 12.64 0.38
CA VAL A 203 0.50 11.59 0.30
C VAL A 203 -0.83 12.14 -0.25
N LEU A 204 -1.18 13.37 0.10
CA LEU A 204 -2.39 14.05 -0.38
C LEU A 204 -2.24 14.69 -1.77
N ARG A 205 -1.07 14.55 -2.42
CA ARG A 205 -0.77 15.10 -3.76
C ARG A 205 -1.07 16.61 -3.87
N ARG A 206 -0.81 17.36 -2.79
CA ARG A 206 -1.02 18.81 -2.78
C ARG A 206 0.08 19.52 -3.58
N THR A 207 -0.25 20.68 -4.15
CA THR A 207 0.68 21.48 -4.95
C THR A 207 1.88 21.96 -4.12
N ARG A 208 3.05 22.06 -4.74
CA ARG A 208 4.31 22.49 -4.09
C ARG A 208 4.23 23.90 -3.50
N GLU A 209 3.42 24.78 -4.08
CA GLU A 209 3.25 26.16 -3.62
C GLU A 209 2.53 26.26 -2.28
N THR A 210 1.77 25.23 -1.90
CA THR A 210 1.05 25.23 -0.62
C THR A 210 1.94 24.72 0.50
N ARG A 211 2.11 25.51 1.56
CA ARG A 211 2.87 25.12 2.75
C ARG A 211 2.27 23.85 3.38
N PRO A 212 3.08 22.85 3.77
CA PRO A 212 2.60 21.68 4.50
C PRO A 212 1.92 22.12 5.80
N LYS A 213 0.63 21.78 5.94
CA LYS A 213 -0.15 22.05 7.15
C LYS A 213 -0.58 20.71 7.75
N PRO A 214 -0.19 20.40 9.01
CA PRO A 214 -0.55 19.14 9.65
C PRO A 214 -2.06 19.07 9.87
N SER A 215 -2.66 17.92 9.58
CA SER A 215 -4.05 17.65 9.92
C SER A 215 -4.26 17.52 11.43
N ARG A 216 -5.53 17.59 11.87
CA ARG A 216 -5.90 17.36 13.28
C ARG A 216 -5.42 16.01 13.80
N LEU A 217 -5.36 14.98 12.95
CA LEU A 217 -4.85 13.66 13.33
C LEU A 217 -3.36 13.70 13.61
N VAL A 218 -2.58 14.35 12.74
CA VAL A 218 -1.12 14.51 12.92
C VAL A 218 -0.81 15.34 14.17
N LEU A 219 -1.58 16.42 14.41
CA LEU A 219 -1.45 17.23 15.61
C LEU A 219 -1.81 16.45 16.89
N ALA A 220 -2.90 15.69 16.88
CA ALA A 220 -3.29 14.87 18.02
C ALA A 220 -2.26 13.77 18.32
N TRP A 221 -1.72 13.12 17.27
CA TRP A 221 -0.66 12.13 17.41
C TRP A 221 0.62 12.77 17.98
N TRP A 222 1.01 13.94 17.49
CA TRP A 222 2.16 14.67 18.04
C TRP A 222 1.93 15.12 19.49
N GLY A 223 0.72 15.56 19.83
CA GLY A 223 0.33 15.86 21.21
C GLY A 223 0.48 14.63 22.13
N ALA A 224 0.05 13.46 21.68
CA ALA A 224 0.27 12.20 22.41
C ALA A 224 1.76 11.86 22.56
N TRP A 225 2.56 12.11 21.53
CA TRP A 225 4.02 11.95 21.57
C TRP A 225 4.68 12.88 22.60
N VAL A 226 4.29 14.16 22.62
CA VAL A 226 4.77 15.13 23.61
C VAL A 226 4.36 14.73 25.02
N LEU A 227 3.10 14.31 25.21
CA LEU A 227 2.62 13.83 26.51
C LEU A 227 3.44 12.66 27.05
N ASN A 228 3.82 11.71 26.20
CA ASN A 228 4.69 10.59 26.59
C ASN A 228 6.06 11.07 27.07
N TRP A 229 6.67 12.02 26.36
CA TRP A 229 7.95 12.62 26.78
C TRP A 229 7.83 13.36 28.12
N LEU A 230 6.75 14.12 28.30
CA LEU A 230 6.50 14.84 29.54
C LEU A 230 6.31 13.88 30.72
N LEU A 231 5.52 12.81 30.54
CA LEU A 231 5.31 11.79 31.57
C LEU A 231 6.61 11.03 31.87
N LEU A 232 7.40 10.68 30.86
CA LEU A 232 8.71 10.05 31.07
C LEU A 232 9.65 10.93 31.91
N VAL A 233 9.78 12.21 31.55
CA VAL A 233 10.59 13.16 32.32
C VAL A 233 10.04 13.31 33.74
N LEU A 234 8.71 13.38 33.89
CA LEU A 234 8.07 13.47 35.19
C LEU A 234 8.39 12.23 36.03
N VAL A 235 8.31 11.01 35.48
CA VAL A 235 8.68 9.75 36.17
C VAL A 235 10.15 9.78 36.63
N ILE A 236 11.05 10.23 35.74
CA ILE A 236 12.49 10.32 36.06
C ILE A 236 12.74 11.33 37.18
N VAL A 237 12.12 12.51 37.11
CA VAL A 237 12.27 13.53 38.15
C VAL A 237 11.62 13.08 39.47
N TRP A 238 10.48 12.38 39.39
CA TRP A 238 9.75 11.89 40.55
C TRP A 238 10.51 10.81 41.32
N ARG A 239 11.38 10.05 40.65
CA ARG A 239 12.27 9.05 41.29
C ARG A 239 13.21 9.65 42.35
N PHE A 240 13.42 10.96 42.35
CA PHE A 240 14.23 11.65 43.36
C PHE A 240 13.41 12.16 44.56
N ARG A 241 12.10 11.91 44.61
CA ARG A 241 11.25 12.28 45.76
C ARG A 241 11.22 11.14 46.78
N ASP A 242 11.50 11.48 48.03
CA ASP A 242 11.37 10.58 49.17
C ASP A 242 9.99 10.69 49.84
N GLY A 243 9.56 9.59 50.46
CA GLY A 243 8.34 9.53 51.28
C GLY A 243 7.28 8.58 50.75
N VAL A 244 6.43 8.10 51.65
CA VAL A 244 5.40 7.09 51.35
C VAL A 244 4.37 7.60 50.34
N GLN A 245 3.98 8.87 50.43
CA GLN A 245 3.07 9.47 49.44
C GLN A 245 3.74 9.61 48.07
N ALA A 246 5.01 10.01 48.02
CA ALA A 246 5.74 10.10 46.76
C ALA A 246 5.85 8.74 46.04
N LEU A 247 6.04 7.66 46.81
CA LEU A 247 6.02 6.29 46.28
C LEU A 247 4.66 5.91 45.70
N ALA A 248 3.55 6.25 46.39
CA ALA A 248 2.20 5.98 45.89
C ALA A 248 1.86 6.80 44.64
N ASP A 249 2.20 8.08 44.61
CA ASP A 249 2.05 8.95 43.44
C ASP A 249 2.88 8.45 42.25
N GLY A 250 4.05 7.86 42.52
CA GLY A 250 4.89 7.23 41.51
C GLY A 250 4.18 6.08 40.79
N VAL A 251 3.39 5.28 41.49
CA VAL A 251 2.60 4.17 40.90
C VAL A 251 1.57 4.72 39.91
N ILE A 252 0.82 5.76 40.31
CA ILE A 252 -0.15 6.42 39.42
C ILE A 252 0.56 6.97 38.18
N LEU A 253 1.72 7.61 38.38
CA LEU A 253 2.46 8.23 37.31
C LEU A 253 2.98 7.20 36.28
N VAL A 254 3.44 6.03 36.73
CA VAL A 254 3.79 4.92 35.82
C VAL A 254 2.54 4.41 35.11
N ALA A 255 1.42 4.22 35.81
CA ALA A 255 0.16 3.80 35.19
C ALA A 255 -0.31 4.76 34.08
N LEU A 256 -0.17 6.07 34.30
CA LEU A 256 -0.48 7.11 33.31
C LEU A 256 0.50 7.07 32.13
N THR A 257 1.78 6.78 32.39
CA THR A 257 2.81 6.65 31.34
C THR A 257 2.50 5.46 30.43
N ASP A 258 2.16 4.31 31.00
CA ASP A 258 1.76 3.12 30.24
C ASP A 258 0.48 3.36 29.44
N LEU A 259 -0.50 4.06 30.02
CA LEU A 259 -1.74 4.43 29.32
C LEU A 259 -1.45 5.39 28.15
N ALA A 260 -0.57 6.38 28.35
CA ALA A 260 -0.14 7.29 27.31
C ALA A 260 0.63 6.56 26.19
N ALA A 261 1.44 5.55 26.54
CA ALA A 261 2.13 4.71 25.56
C ALA A 261 1.15 3.88 24.73
N ALA A 262 0.11 3.32 25.36
CA ALA A 262 -0.98 2.63 24.66
C ALA A 262 -1.71 3.58 23.70
N GLY A 263 -2.07 4.78 24.16
CA GLY A 263 -2.72 5.80 23.33
C GLY A 263 -1.86 6.24 22.14
N LEU A 264 -0.56 6.44 22.35
CA LEU A 264 0.39 6.77 21.30
C LEU A 264 0.52 5.63 20.27
N ALA A 265 0.56 4.37 20.71
CA ALA A 265 0.61 3.22 19.81
C ALA A 265 -0.64 3.12 18.94
N VAL A 266 -1.83 3.35 19.51
CA VAL A 266 -3.11 3.41 18.77
C VAL A 266 -3.08 4.56 17.75
N MET A 267 -2.70 5.77 18.16
CA MET A 267 -2.63 6.92 17.27
C MET A 267 -1.62 6.70 16.13
N THR A 268 -0.49 6.05 16.42
CA THR A 268 0.51 5.66 15.43
C THR A 268 -0.07 4.65 14.44
N ALA A 269 -0.82 3.65 14.92
CA ALA A 269 -1.48 2.67 14.06
C ALA A 269 -2.51 3.32 13.13
N LEU A 270 -3.29 4.28 13.63
CA LEU A 270 -4.25 5.04 12.83
C LEU A 270 -3.56 5.91 11.77
N LEU A 271 -2.47 6.59 12.15
CA LEU A 271 -1.65 7.39 11.24
C LEU A 271 -1.06 6.52 10.12
N VAL A 272 -0.40 5.41 10.48
CA VAL A 272 0.19 4.44 9.56
C VAL A 272 -0.87 3.88 8.60
N LYS A 273 -2.01 3.43 9.12
CA LYS A 273 -3.12 2.90 8.32
C LYS A 273 -3.64 3.92 7.33
N ARG A 274 -3.81 5.18 7.75
CA ARG A 274 -4.30 6.26 6.89
C ARG A 274 -3.30 6.60 5.78
N MET A 275 -2.04 6.84 6.12
CA MET A 275 -1.02 7.23 5.12
C MET A 275 -0.73 6.10 4.15
N SER A 276 -0.55 4.86 4.64
CA SER A 276 -0.35 3.70 3.77
C SER A 276 -1.56 3.38 2.89
N GLY A 277 -2.78 3.63 3.39
CA GLY A 277 -4.01 3.45 2.62
C GLY A 277 -4.12 4.43 1.45
N LEU A 278 -3.57 5.64 1.59
CA LEU A 278 -3.55 6.66 0.54
C LEU A 278 -2.42 6.43 -0.47
N LEU A 279 -1.29 5.85 -0.04
CA LEU A 279 -0.15 5.54 -0.91
C LEU A 279 -0.27 4.21 -1.65
N SER A 280 -1.05 3.25 -1.12
CA SER A 280 -1.20 1.95 -1.76
C SER A 280 -2.07 2.09 -3.02
N PRO A 281 -1.59 1.64 -4.21
CA PRO A 281 -2.48 1.44 -5.34
C PRO A 281 -3.57 0.44 -4.92
N VAL A 282 -4.82 0.74 -5.29
CA VAL A 282 -6.01 -0.07 -4.99
C VAL A 282 -5.66 -1.52 -5.29
N SER A 283 -5.81 -2.40 -4.30
CA SER A 283 -5.41 -3.80 -4.46
C SER A 283 -6.11 -4.41 -5.68
N GLU A 284 -5.39 -5.20 -6.48
CA GLU A 284 -5.97 -5.86 -7.66
C GLU A 284 -7.21 -6.68 -7.31
N LYS A 285 -7.27 -7.28 -6.11
CA LYS A 285 -8.47 -7.96 -5.59
C LYS A 285 -9.67 -7.03 -5.46
N ARG A 286 -9.47 -5.77 -5.08
CA ARG A 286 -10.50 -4.75 -5.01
C ARG A 286 -10.82 -4.21 -6.40
N LEU A 287 -9.82 -4.07 -7.28
CA LEU A 287 -10.01 -3.70 -8.69
C LEU A 287 -10.81 -4.76 -9.47
N ARG A 288 -10.64 -6.06 -9.18
CA ARG A 288 -11.45 -7.14 -9.76
C ARG A 288 -12.95 -7.01 -9.45
N LEU A 289 -13.29 -6.33 -8.35
CA LEU A 289 -14.68 -6.04 -7.97
C LEU A 289 -15.17 -4.69 -8.51
N LEU A 290 -14.27 -3.84 -9.02
CA LEU A 290 -14.60 -2.52 -9.53
C LEU A 290 -14.63 -2.57 -11.06
N ARG A 291 -15.80 -2.32 -11.65
CA ARG A 291 -15.92 -2.18 -13.11
C ARG A 291 -15.52 -0.77 -13.51
N VAL A 292 -14.55 -0.63 -14.40
CA VAL A 292 -14.21 0.67 -15.01
C VAL A 292 -15.41 1.10 -15.87
N LEU A 293 -16.11 2.15 -15.46
CA LEU A 293 -17.26 2.69 -16.18
C LEU A 293 -16.84 3.67 -17.28
N LYS A 294 -15.80 4.45 -17.03
CA LYS A 294 -15.28 5.46 -17.95
C LYS A 294 -13.83 5.79 -17.61
N VAL A 295 -13.02 6.03 -18.63
CA VAL A 295 -11.67 6.60 -18.49
C VAL A 295 -11.70 7.95 -19.17
N ASP A 296 -11.59 9.04 -18.40
CA ASP A 296 -11.54 10.39 -18.93
C ASP A 296 -10.07 10.78 -19.18
N GLY A 297 -9.77 11.33 -20.37
CA GLY A 297 -8.45 11.83 -20.73
C GLY A 297 -7.42 10.79 -21.18
N ALA A 298 -7.84 9.55 -21.46
CA ALA A 298 -6.96 8.61 -22.15
C ALA A 298 -6.80 9.04 -23.62
N PRO A 299 -5.57 9.04 -24.18
CA PRO A 299 -5.38 9.23 -25.61
C PRO A 299 -6.14 8.14 -26.36
N ASP A 300 -6.77 8.51 -27.49
CA ASP A 300 -7.53 7.56 -28.30
C ASP A 300 -6.64 6.36 -28.65
N PRO A 301 -7.10 5.12 -28.43
CA PRO A 301 -6.29 3.95 -28.67
C PRO A 301 -5.94 3.90 -30.16
N GLU A 302 -4.65 4.05 -30.46
CA GLU A 302 -4.15 3.99 -31.82
C GLU A 302 -4.43 2.59 -32.37
N ARG A 303 -5.41 2.51 -33.28
CA ARG A 303 -5.79 1.25 -33.90
C ARG A 303 -4.63 0.79 -34.76
N ARG A 304 -3.90 -0.24 -34.31
CA ARG A 304 -2.85 -0.89 -35.11
C ARG A 304 -3.37 -1.12 -36.52
N GLU A 305 -2.62 -0.63 -37.51
CA GLU A 305 -2.98 -0.80 -38.90
C GLU A 305 -3.20 -2.27 -39.21
N ARG A 306 -4.34 -2.55 -39.86
CA ARG A 306 -4.75 -3.92 -40.18
C ARG A 306 -3.70 -4.50 -41.14
N PRO A 307 -3.09 -5.66 -40.83
CA PRO A 307 -2.13 -6.28 -41.73
C PRO A 307 -2.79 -6.56 -43.08
N ALA A 308 -2.11 -6.23 -44.17
CA ALA A 308 -2.61 -6.38 -45.55
C ALA A 308 -3.01 -7.83 -45.92
N SER A 309 -2.65 -8.81 -45.10
CA SER A 309 -2.99 -10.23 -45.26
C SER A 309 -4.36 -10.62 -44.69
N SER A 310 -5.09 -9.73 -44.02
CA SER A 310 -6.40 -10.10 -43.46
C SER A 310 -7.49 -10.04 -44.53
N VAL A 311 -8.14 -11.17 -44.79
CA VAL A 311 -9.28 -11.28 -45.72
C VAL A 311 -10.48 -10.51 -45.15
N ARG A 312 -11.24 -9.88 -46.07
CA ARG A 312 -12.36 -8.97 -45.77
C ARG A 312 -13.57 -9.71 -45.25
#